data_AF-A6ZYG0-F1
#
_entry.id   AF-A6ZYG0-F1
#
_cell.length_a   1.000
_cell.length_b   1.000
_cell.length_c   1.000
_cell.angle_alpha   90.00
_cell.angle_beta   90.00
_cell.angle_gamma   90.00
#
_symmetry.space_group_name_H-M   'P 1'
#
loop_
_entity.id
_entity.type
_entity.pdbx_description
1 polymer ?
#
loop_
_entity_poly.entity_id
_entity_poly.type
_entity_poly.pdbx_seq_one_letter_code
_entity_poly.pdbx_strand_id
1 'polypeptide(L)'
;MSVDLFPNDRFGAEDKYDNFKDAVKECSWLIEEIVKPQLPNIIDNFSKCLEMLESDQIFKMPVSNGIPNESNKQNDSPTVKGVITRQGQYIVDFHIVVRFPQFQRGKQVMFRMNTGLNFLLIQFSKIMTHLKNILEILNQLQVATDVSEFVSKFGVAMELLNHSLILLQNPPRDLVFPEDNNFAMKEMFQDCYSVCESTAHILGLELTLCRNELCIELRNLIKVTKKPWCEIDSKTGRSFCDQIRNQVTNERNKTLSKILSENGVQVQDSTLLNHIISSFQSEAITLPEAQELLRRGVTFDNRVVMECEKLIVSTSDPTLISISAKLNSLKASMANHQANLVASKQLSTYK
;
A
#
# COMPACT_ATOMS: atom_id res chain seq x y z
N MET A 1 50.71 -17.88 -39.65
CA MET A 1 49.92 -17.11 -38.67
C MET A 1 49.74 -18.00 -37.46
N SER A 2 50.55 -17.82 -36.41
CA SER A 2 50.30 -18.47 -35.12
C SER A 2 49.11 -17.77 -34.50
N VAL A 3 48.05 -18.53 -34.21
CA VAL A 3 47.01 -18.07 -33.30
C VAL A 3 47.59 -18.32 -31.91
N ASP A 4 48.32 -17.35 -31.39
CA ASP A 4 48.74 -17.39 -30.00
C ASP A 4 47.48 -17.24 -29.14
N LEU A 5 46.92 -18.38 -28.74
CA LEU A 5 45.79 -18.43 -27.82
C LEU A 5 46.21 -17.74 -26.52
N PHE A 6 45.29 -16.99 -25.91
CA PHE A 6 45.57 -16.32 -24.65
C PHE A 6 46.00 -17.36 -23.60
N PRO A 7 47.01 -17.07 -22.76
CA PRO A 7 47.58 -18.04 -21.82
C PRO A 7 46.59 -18.56 -20.77
N ASN A 8 45.39 -17.99 -20.71
CA ASN A 8 44.30 -18.37 -19.80
C ASN A 8 43.05 -18.85 -20.55
N ASP A 9 43.14 -19.10 -21.85
CA ASP A 9 42.02 -19.62 -22.65
C ASP A 9 41.78 -21.11 -22.32
N ARG A 10 40.52 -21.56 -22.37
CA ARG A 10 40.10 -22.95 -22.16
C ARG A 10 40.79 -23.93 -23.11
N PHE A 11 41.26 -23.44 -24.25
CA PHE A 11 42.03 -24.18 -25.25
C PHE A 11 43.56 -24.06 -25.09
N GLY A 12 44.03 -23.35 -24.05
CA GLY A 12 45.43 -23.28 -23.63
C GLY A 12 45.85 -24.48 -22.77
N ALA A 13 46.98 -24.35 -22.08
CA ALA A 13 47.50 -25.41 -21.21
C ALA A 13 46.63 -25.53 -19.93
N GLU A 14 46.01 -26.70 -19.71
CA GLU A 14 45.05 -26.97 -18.61
C GLU A 14 45.62 -26.66 -17.20
N ASP A 15 46.94 -26.65 -17.06
CA ASP A 15 47.68 -26.35 -15.83
C ASP A 15 47.76 -24.84 -15.50
N LYS A 16 47.33 -23.95 -16.41
CA LYS A 16 47.33 -22.48 -16.24
C LYS A 16 45.95 -21.84 -16.24
N TYR A 17 44.90 -22.63 -16.46
CA TYR A 17 43.53 -22.14 -16.56
C TYR A 17 42.96 -21.85 -15.17
N ASP A 18 42.63 -20.58 -14.92
CA ASP A 18 42.09 -20.08 -13.65
C ASP A 18 40.64 -19.62 -13.89
N ASN A 19 39.69 -20.52 -13.66
CA ASN A 19 38.25 -20.27 -13.78
C ASN A 19 37.79 -19.00 -13.06
N PHE A 20 38.40 -18.69 -11.91
CA PHE A 20 38.04 -17.51 -11.13
C PHE A 20 38.47 -16.23 -11.85
N LYS A 21 39.72 -16.18 -12.33
CA LYS A 21 40.23 -15.00 -13.06
C LYS A 21 39.52 -14.80 -14.39
N ASP A 22 39.14 -15.89 -15.06
CA ASP A 22 38.40 -15.81 -16.31
C ASP A 22 36.99 -15.27 -16.09
N ALA A 23 36.27 -15.77 -15.08
CA ALA A 23 34.95 -15.26 -14.69
C ALA A 23 34.96 -13.77 -14.28
N VAL A 24 36.00 -13.31 -13.58
CA VAL A 24 36.16 -11.88 -13.25
C VAL A 24 36.43 -11.04 -14.49
N LYS A 25 37.26 -11.53 -15.43
CA LYS A 25 37.52 -10.85 -16.70
C LYS A 25 36.27 -10.80 -17.58
N GLU A 26 35.53 -11.89 -17.68
CA GLU A 26 34.27 -11.98 -18.41
C GLU A 26 33.24 -11.00 -17.82
N CYS A 27 33.11 -10.97 -16.49
CA CYS A 27 32.22 -10.02 -15.81
C CYS A 27 32.65 -8.57 -16.05
N SER A 28 33.96 -8.28 -15.99
CA SER A 28 34.49 -6.95 -16.31
C SER A 28 34.20 -6.57 -17.76
N TRP A 29 34.39 -7.48 -18.71
CA TRP A 29 34.06 -7.27 -20.13
C TRP A 29 32.57 -7.00 -20.32
N LEU A 30 31.70 -7.79 -19.68
CA LEU A 30 30.25 -7.59 -19.72
C LEU A 30 29.86 -6.20 -19.21
N ILE A 31 30.49 -5.75 -18.11
CA ILE A 31 30.25 -4.43 -17.55
C ILE A 31 30.66 -3.33 -18.54
N GLU A 32 31.89 -3.36 -19.05
CA GLU A 32 32.44 -2.29 -19.89
C GLU A 32 31.82 -2.24 -21.28
N GLU A 33 31.58 -3.40 -21.90
CA GLU A 33 31.16 -3.48 -23.31
C GLU A 33 29.65 -3.56 -23.50
N ILE A 34 28.89 -4.00 -22.48
CA ILE A 34 27.43 -4.21 -22.60
C ILE A 34 26.63 -3.35 -21.64
N VAL A 35 26.92 -3.41 -20.34
CA VAL A 35 26.07 -2.74 -19.32
C VAL A 35 26.31 -1.22 -19.32
N LYS A 36 27.56 -0.78 -19.17
CA LYS A 36 27.91 0.65 -19.13
C LYS A 36 27.48 1.43 -20.37
N PRO A 37 27.64 0.94 -21.61
CA PRO A 37 27.17 1.65 -22.80
C PRO A 37 25.65 1.87 -22.82
N GLN A 38 24.88 1.05 -22.11
CA GLN A 38 23.43 1.20 -21.99
C GLN A 38 23.00 2.09 -20.82
N LEU A 39 23.86 2.30 -19.81
CA LEU A 39 23.53 3.12 -18.64
C LEU A 39 23.05 4.53 -18.98
N PRO A 40 23.64 5.29 -19.94
CA PRO A 40 23.15 6.62 -20.28
C PRO A 40 21.68 6.64 -20.69
N ASN A 41 21.24 5.65 -21.50
CA ASN A 41 19.84 5.54 -21.91
C ASN A 41 18.94 5.14 -20.73
N ILE A 42 19.40 4.25 -19.85
CA ILE A 42 18.67 3.86 -18.63
C ILE A 42 18.48 5.09 -17.72
N ILE A 43 19.54 5.87 -17.50
CA ILE A 43 19.54 7.11 -16.69
C ILE A 43 18.60 8.16 -17.28
N ASP A 44 18.64 8.40 -18.59
CA ASP A 44 17.74 9.33 -19.26
C ASP A 44 16.25 8.95 -19.05
N ASN A 45 15.92 7.65 -19.16
CA ASN A 45 14.56 7.19 -18.92
C ASN A 45 14.10 7.32 -17.46
N PHE A 46 14.98 7.07 -16.49
CA PHE A 46 14.68 7.35 -15.08
C PHE A 46 14.50 8.84 -14.82
N SER A 47 15.35 9.68 -15.42
CA SER A 47 15.28 11.14 -15.29
C SER A 47 13.93 11.66 -15.80
N LYS A 48 13.49 11.18 -16.97
CA LYS A 48 12.16 11.48 -17.52
C LYS A 48 11.03 11.04 -16.60
N CYS A 49 11.13 9.86 -15.99
CA CYS A 49 10.11 9.40 -15.03
C CYS A 49 10.05 10.33 -13.81
N LEU A 50 11.21 10.77 -13.31
CA LEU A 50 11.28 11.68 -12.18
C LEU A 50 10.72 13.07 -12.54
N GLU A 51 11.10 13.64 -13.69
CA GLU A 51 10.54 14.90 -14.20
C GLU A 51 9.01 14.86 -14.31
N MET A 52 8.45 13.72 -14.76
CA MET A 52 7.00 13.54 -14.83
C MET A 52 6.33 13.52 -13.45
N LEU A 53 6.99 13.00 -12.42
CA LEU A 53 6.47 13.01 -11.03
C LEU A 53 6.62 14.38 -10.37
N GLU A 54 7.70 15.10 -10.69
CA GLU A 54 8.01 16.44 -10.18
C GLU A 54 7.27 17.55 -10.93
N SER A 55 6.60 17.22 -12.03
CA SER A 55 5.85 18.17 -12.84
C SER A 55 4.82 18.94 -12.02
N ASP A 56 4.86 20.27 -12.17
CA ASP A 56 3.87 21.19 -11.62
C ASP A 56 2.53 21.15 -12.37
N GLN A 57 2.38 20.26 -13.35
CA GLN A 57 1.12 20.08 -14.07
C GLN A 57 0.00 19.63 -13.12
N ILE A 58 -1.14 20.30 -13.23
CA ILE A 58 -2.34 20.02 -12.45
C ILE A 58 -3.24 19.05 -13.23
N PHE A 59 -3.54 17.90 -12.61
CA PHE A 59 -4.41 16.88 -13.17
C PHE A 59 -5.74 16.86 -12.43
N LYS A 60 -6.83 17.20 -13.14
CA LYS A 60 -8.20 17.10 -12.63
C LYS A 60 -8.81 15.80 -13.09
N MET A 61 -9.13 14.93 -12.14
CA MET A 61 -9.54 13.55 -12.37
C MET A 61 -10.98 13.36 -11.87
N PRO A 62 -11.94 13.03 -12.75
CA PRO A 62 -13.31 12.76 -12.33
C PRO A 62 -13.39 11.43 -11.57
N VAL A 63 -14.20 11.41 -10.53
CA VAL A 63 -14.42 10.24 -9.66
C VAL A 63 -15.89 9.88 -9.72
N SER A 64 -16.23 8.66 -10.13
CA SER A 64 -17.59 8.15 -10.03
C SER A 64 -17.62 6.63 -10.10
N ASN A 65 -18.55 5.98 -9.38
CA ASN A 65 -18.85 4.56 -9.53
C ASN A 65 -20.04 4.28 -10.49
N GLY A 66 -20.43 5.28 -11.31
CA GLY A 66 -21.57 5.20 -12.23
C GLY A 66 -22.87 5.76 -11.64
N ILE A 67 -23.79 6.16 -12.53
CA ILE A 67 -25.13 6.65 -12.15
C ILE A 67 -26.03 5.43 -11.96
N PRO A 68 -26.68 5.24 -10.80
CA PRO A 68 -27.75 4.28 -10.74
C PRO A 68 -28.96 4.83 -11.52
N ASN A 69 -29.41 4.10 -12.55
CA ASN A 69 -30.51 4.51 -13.42
C ASN A 69 -31.71 5.06 -12.62
N GLU A 70 -32.18 6.26 -12.99
CA GLU A 70 -33.34 6.93 -12.37
C GLU A 70 -34.65 6.12 -12.43
N SER A 71 -34.68 5.04 -13.21
CA SER A 71 -35.80 4.11 -13.33
C SER A 71 -35.90 3.07 -12.21
N ASN A 72 -34.86 2.86 -11.38
CA ASN A 72 -34.89 1.92 -10.27
C ASN A 72 -34.92 2.65 -8.93
N LYS A 73 -36.13 2.87 -8.41
CA LYS A 73 -36.41 3.48 -7.08
C LYS A 73 -36.00 2.59 -5.88
N GLN A 74 -35.01 1.72 -6.04
CA GLN A 74 -34.43 0.86 -5.01
C GLN A 74 -32.89 0.89 -5.10
N ASN A 75 -32.31 2.10 -5.04
CA ASN A 75 -30.86 2.27 -4.93
C ASN A 75 -30.41 2.11 -3.47
N ASP A 76 -30.24 0.85 -3.09
CA ASP A 76 -29.63 0.42 -1.82
C ASP A 76 -28.11 0.25 -1.93
N SER A 77 -27.49 0.81 -2.99
CA SER A 77 -26.03 0.78 -3.17
C SER A 77 -25.38 2.13 -2.81
N PRO A 78 -24.15 2.12 -2.27
CA PRO A 78 -23.36 3.32 -2.09
C PRO A 78 -23.03 4.00 -3.42
N THR A 79 -23.00 5.33 -3.44
CA THR A 79 -22.68 6.13 -4.64
C THR A 79 -21.66 7.22 -4.33
N VAL A 80 -20.81 7.52 -5.32
CA VAL A 80 -19.89 8.66 -5.28
C VAL A 80 -19.85 9.38 -6.63
N LYS A 81 -19.72 10.70 -6.57
CA LYS A 81 -19.43 11.54 -7.73
C LYS A 81 -18.59 12.74 -7.31
N GLY A 82 -17.58 13.09 -8.10
CA GLY A 82 -16.79 14.28 -7.82
C GLY A 82 -15.56 14.41 -8.69
N VAL A 83 -14.61 15.20 -8.20
CA VAL A 83 -13.33 15.47 -8.83
C VAL A 83 -12.25 15.46 -7.76
N ILE A 84 -11.12 14.83 -8.07
CA ILE A 84 -9.88 14.92 -7.32
C ILE A 84 -8.84 15.60 -8.19
N THR A 85 -8.08 16.53 -7.63
CA THR A 85 -7.06 17.29 -8.34
C THR A 85 -5.70 17.00 -7.73
N ARG A 86 -4.76 16.54 -8.55
CA ARG A 86 -3.37 16.25 -8.13
C ARG A 86 -2.39 17.21 -8.80
N GLN A 87 -1.35 17.59 -8.07
CA GLN A 87 -0.16 18.27 -8.57
C GLN A 87 1.07 17.65 -7.89
N GLY A 88 2.04 17.17 -8.68
CA GLY A 88 3.19 16.43 -8.15
C GLY A 88 2.78 15.28 -7.21
N GLN A 89 3.38 15.22 -6.02
CA GLN A 89 3.06 14.22 -4.99
C GLN A 89 1.84 14.57 -4.11
N TYR A 90 1.08 15.62 -4.45
CA TYR A 90 0.00 16.14 -3.59
C TYR A 90 -1.37 16.10 -4.25
N ILE A 91 -2.39 15.79 -3.44
CA ILE A 91 -3.77 16.17 -3.73
C ILE A 91 -3.94 17.62 -3.29
N VAL A 92 -4.29 18.49 -4.24
CA VAL A 92 -4.39 19.95 -4.03
C VAL A 92 -5.84 20.43 -3.99
N ASP A 93 -6.77 19.61 -4.47
CA ASP A 93 -8.21 19.84 -4.34
C ASP A 93 -8.94 18.49 -4.36
N PHE A 94 -9.99 18.38 -3.54
CA PHE A 94 -10.79 17.18 -3.43
C PHE A 94 -12.23 17.57 -3.14
N HIS A 95 -13.11 17.23 -4.07
CA HIS A 95 -14.51 17.58 -4.00
C HIS A 95 -15.35 16.39 -4.48
N ILE A 96 -15.95 15.67 -3.54
CA ILE A 96 -16.82 14.54 -3.84
C ILE A 96 -18.15 14.64 -3.07
N VAL A 97 -19.19 14.07 -3.66
CA VAL A 97 -20.48 13.82 -3.03
C VAL A 97 -20.65 12.32 -2.90
N VAL A 98 -20.92 11.87 -1.67
CA VAL A 98 -21.05 10.46 -1.32
C VAL A 98 -22.42 10.22 -0.73
N ARG A 99 -23.02 9.07 -1.01
CA ARG A 99 -24.21 8.57 -0.31
C ARG A 99 -24.00 7.12 0.05
N PHE A 100 -24.23 6.80 1.32
CA PHE A 100 -24.36 5.44 1.84
C PHE A 100 -25.77 5.27 2.38
N PRO A 101 -26.55 4.27 1.94
CA PRO A 101 -27.89 3.98 2.44
C PRO A 101 -28.03 4.00 3.97
N GLN A 102 -27.08 3.41 4.71
CA GLN A 102 -27.16 3.33 6.18
C GLN A 102 -26.64 4.59 6.88
N PHE A 103 -25.78 5.38 6.22
CA PHE A 103 -25.27 6.63 6.77
C PHE A 103 -26.31 7.74 6.68
N GLN A 104 -26.67 8.34 7.82
CA GLN A 104 -27.65 9.44 7.91
C GLN A 104 -28.96 9.21 7.11
N ARG A 105 -29.42 7.95 7.03
CA ARG A 105 -30.61 7.52 6.27
C ARG A 105 -30.49 7.81 4.76
N GLY A 106 -29.32 7.60 4.17
CA GLY A 106 -29.09 7.75 2.74
C GLY A 106 -28.97 9.19 2.27
N LYS A 107 -28.73 10.14 3.18
CA LYS A 107 -28.44 11.53 2.81
C LYS A 107 -27.10 11.62 2.09
N GLN A 108 -27.05 12.48 1.08
CA GLN A 108 -25.79 12.82 0.42
C GLN A 108 -24.95 13.70 1.34
N VAL A 109 -23.66 13.41 1.38
CA VAL A 109 -22.64 14.10 2.14
C VAL A 109 -21.62 14.65 1.16
N MET A 110 -21.31 15.94 1.27
CA MET A 110 -20.31 16.59 0.45
C MET A 110 -19.00 16.68 1.23
N PHE A 111 -17.94 16.09 0.68
CA PHE A 111 -16.58 16.26 1.14
C PHE A 111 -15.89 17.28 0.25
N ARG A 112 -15.49 18.40 0.85
CA ARG A 112 -14.71 19.45 0.21
C ARG A 112 -13.46 19.73 1.04
N MET A 113 -12.29 19.44 0.47
CA MET A 113 -11.02 19.68 1.13
C MET A 113 -10.84 21.17 1.41
N ASN A 114 -10.20 21.50 2.54
CA ASN A 114 -9.98 22.90 2.90
C ASN A 114 -9.10 23.59 1.85
N THR A 115 -9.44 24.83 1.51
CA THR A 115 -8.70 25.60 0.52
C THR A 115 -7.27 25.89 1.00
N GLY A 116 -6.29 25.68 0.13
CA GLY A 116 -4.88 25.96 0.41
C GLY A 116 -4.13 24.87 1.17
N LEU A 117 -4.79 23.75 1.49
CA LEU A 117 -4.10 22.56 2.00
C LEU A 117 -3.62 21.67 0.85
N ASN A 118 -2.52 20.96 1.07
CA ASN A 118 -1.98 19.94 0.17
C ASN A 118 -1.88 18.63 0.95
N PHE A 119 -2.54 17.58 0.46
CA PHE A 119 -2.47 16.26 1.07
C PHE A 119 -1.42 15.40 0.38
N LEU A 120 -0.42 14.94 1.14
CA LEU A 120 0.71 14.17 0.61
C LEU A 120 0.30 12.74 0.28
N LEU A 121 0.49 12.33 -0.98
CA LEU A 121 0.44 10.92 -1.37
C LEU A 121 1.76 10.24 -1.01
N ILE A 122 1.80 9.60 0.17
CA ILE A 122 3.03 8.99 0.73
C ILE A 122 3.70 8.02 -0.26
N GLN A 123 2.92 7.22 -0.99
CA GLN A 123 3.45 6.30 -2.00
C GLN A 123 4.20 7.03 -3.12
N PHE A 124 3.66 8.14 -3.64
CA PHE A 124 4.34 8.97 -4.65
C PHE A 124 5.68 9.48 -4.13
N SER A 125 5.69 10.02 -2.91
CA SER A 125 6.91 10.57 -2.31
C SER A 125 8.01 9.52 -2.15
N LYS A 126 7.64 8.31 -1.70
CA LYS A 126 8.56 7.17 -1.58
C LYS A 126 9.12 6.74 -2.94
N ILE A 127 8.26 6.65 -3.97
CA ILE A 127 8.68 6.31 -5.34
C ILE A 127 9.67 7.36 -5.86
N MET A 128 9.36 8.65 -5.73
CA MET A 128 10.27 9.73 -6.14
C MET A 128 11.64 9.63 -5.45
N THR A 129 11.64 9.32 -4.16
CA THR A 129 12.89 9.14 -3.38
C THR A 129 13.69 7.94 -3.90
N HIS A 130 13.04 6.81 -4.17
CA HIS A 130 13.70 5.66 -4.77
C HIS A 130 14.28 6.00 -6.14
N LEU A 131 13.54 6.70 -7.01
CA LEU A 131 14.03 7.06 -8.35
C LEU A 131 15.26 7.99 -8.28
N LYS A 132 15.27 8.96 -7.35
CA LYS A 132 16.44 9.81 -7.09
C LYS A 132 17.66 8.99 -6.67
N ASN A 133 17.48 8.07 -5.73
CA ASN A 133 18.56 7.20 -5.26
C ASN A 133 19.06 6.27 -6.37
N ILE A 134 18.16 5.73 -7.21
CA ILE A 134 18.54 4.91 -8.37
C ILE A 134 19.39 5.75 -9.34
N LEU A 135 18.97 6.97 -9.67
CA LEU A 135 19.74 7.85 -10.55
C LEU A 135 21.14 8.13 -9.99
N GLU A 136 21.26 8.42 -8.70
CA GLU A 136 22.55 8.62 -8.06
C GLU A 136 23.44 7.37 -8.19
N ILE A 137 22.89 6.19 -7.89
CA ILE A 137 23.62 4.92 -8.01
C ILE A 137 24.07 4.69 -9.46
N LEU A 138 23.17 4.86 -10.45
CA LEU A 138 23.48 4.63 -11.85
C LEU A 138 24.56 5.59 -12.37
N ASN A 139 24.55 6.85 -11.92
CA ASN A 139 25.61 7.81 -12.24
C ASN A 139 26.97 7.40 -11.65
N GLN A 140 27.00 6.92 -10.39
CA GLN A 140 28.23 6.39 -9.79
C GLN A 140 28.76 5.16 -10.57
N LEU A 141 27.86 4.30 -11.06
CA LEU A 141 28.22 3.10 -11.82
C LEU A 141 28.88 3.39 -13.17
N GLN A 142 28.64 4.55 -13.78
CA GLN A 142 29.30 4.92 -15.04
C GLN A 142 30.82 4.97 -14.92
N VAL A 143 31.32 5.43 -13.76
CA VAL A 143 32.76 5.61 -13.50
C VAL A 143 33.34 4.54 -12.59
N ALA A 144 32.52 3.62 -12.08
CA ALA A 144 32.97 2.55 -11.20
C ALA A 144 33.91 1.59 -11.93
N THR A 145 35.06 1.30 -11.34
CA THR A 145 36.05 0.35 -11.89
C THR A 145 36.05 -0.98 -11.16
N ASP A 146 35.56 -1.02 -9.92
CA ASP A 146 35.48 -2.26 -9.16
C ASP A 146 34.26 -3.08 -9.57
N VAL A 147 34.51 -4.29 -10.07
CA VAL A 147 33.48 -5.21 -10.57
C VAL A 147 32.51 -5.63 -9.45
N SER A 148 33.01 -5.92 -8.26
CA SER A 148 32.17 -6.42 -7.16
C SER A 148 31.23 -5.34 -6.63
N GLU A 149 31.76 -4.11 -6.48
CA GLU A 149 31.01 -2.92 -6.12
C GLU A 149 29.96 -2.61 -7.20
N PHE A 150 30.33 -2.68 -8.48
CA PHE A 150 29.42 -2.45 -9.59
C PHE A 150 28.21 -3.40 -9.49
N VAL A 151 28.45 -4.70 -9.39
CA VAL A 151 27.39 -5.72 -9.29
C VAL A 151 26.51 -5.49 -8.06
N SER A 152 27.11 -5.17 -6.91
CA SER A 152 26.37 -4.92 -5.67
C SER A 152 25.48 -3.69 -5.78
N LYS A 153 26.02 -2.56 -6.25
CA LYS A 153 25.28 -1.29 -6.38
C LYS A 153 24.19 -1.39 -7.44
N PHE A 154 24.46 -2.07 -8.56
CA PHE A 154 23.44 -2.34 -9.58
C PHE A 154 22.28 -3.18 -8.99
N GLY A 155 22.60 -4.15 -8.12
CA GLY A 155 21.61 -4.93 -7.38
C GLY A 155 20.73 -4.07 -6.47
N VAL A 156 21.32 -3.10 -5.74
CA VAL A 156 20.57 -2.15 -4.90
C VAL A 156 19.63 -1.28 -5.73
N ALA A 157 20.08 -0.78 -6.89
CA ALA A 157 19.22 -0.02 -7.80
C ALA A 157 18.01 -0.84 -8.28
N MET A 158 18.22 -2.13 -8.57
CA MET A 158 17.15 -3.06 -8.94
C MET A 158 16.17 -3.34 -7.81
N GLU A 159 16.64 -3.46 -6.58
CA GLU A 159 15.78 -3.62 -5.40
C GLU A 159 14.88 -2.39 -5.20
N LEU A 160 15.44 -1.17 -5.29
CA LEU A 160 14.70 0.09 -5.20
C LEU A 160 13.64 0.21 -6.31
N LEU A 161 13.97 -0.20 -7.55
CA LEU A 161 13.02 -0.23 -8.66
C LEU A 161 11.86 -1.20 -8.37
N ASN A 162 12.17 -2.40 -7.88
CA ASN A 162 11.16 -3.39 -7.51
C ASN A 162 10.26 -2.89 -6.40
N HIS A 163 10.81 -2.27 -5.34
CA HIS A 163 10.02 -1.66 -4.28
C HIS A 163 9.11 -0.55 -4.80
N SER A 164 9.59 0.27 -5.74
CA SER A 164 8.78 1.33 -6.37
C SER A 164 7.61 0.75 -7.17
N LEU A 165 7.83 -0.33 -7.92
CA LEU A 165 6.77 -1.02 -8.65
C LEU A 165 5.76 -1.69 -7.70
N ILE A 166 6.22 -2.26 -6.58
CA ILE A 166 5.34 -2.82 -5.54
C ILE A 166 4.45 -1.72 -4.96
N LEU A 167 5.01 -0.54 -4.67
CA LEU A 167 4.25 0.61 -4.16
C LEU A 167 3.21 1.13 -5.15
N LEU A 168 3.41 0.98 -6.47
CA LEU A 168 2.40 1.33 -7.48
C LEU A 168 1.24 0.31 -7.54
N GLN A 169 1.53 -0.94 -7.19
CA GLN A 169 0.57 -2.04 -7.29
C GLN A 169 -0.23 -2.24 -6.01
N ASN A 170 0.44 -2.15 -4.85
CA ASN A 170 -0.11 -2.51 -3.56
C ASN A 170 0.11 -1.36 -2.56
N PRO A 171 -0.96 -0.89 -1.91
CA PRO A 171 -0.82 0.09 -0.85
C PRO A 171 -0.14 -0.53 0.38
N PRO A 172 0.80 0.17 1.02
CA PRO A 172 1.32 -0.19 2.33
C PRO A 172 0.21 -0.33 3.37
N ARG A 173 0.39 -1.26 4.32
CA ARG A 173 -0.62 -1.56 5.34
C ARG A 173 -0.97 -0.35 6.21
N ASP A 174 0.00 0.49 6.52
CA ASP A 174 -0.15 1.72 7.30
C ASP A 174 -0.98 2.81 6.60
N LEU A 175 -1.30 2.64 5.32
CA LEU A 175 -2.11 3.57 4.53
C LEU A 175 -3.53 3.06 4.23
N VAL A 176 -3.88 1.87 4.71
CA VAL A 176 -5.19 1.27 4.48
C VAL A 176 -5.89 0.99 5.80
N PHE A 177 -7.21 0.83 5.74
CA PHE A 177 -8.01 0.52 6.91
C PHE A 177 -7.67 -0.87 7.50
N PRO A 178 -7.65 -1.01 8.84
CA PRO A 178 -7.90 0.04 9.83
C PRO A 178 -6.67 0.85 10.27
N GLU A 179 -5.47 0.48 9.84
CA GLU A 179 -4.22 1.05 10.36
C GLU A 179 -3.97 2.51 9.97
N ASP A 180 -4.57 3.00 8.87
CA ASP A 180 -4.52 4.40 8.45
C ASP A 180 -5.16 5.35 9.48
N ASN A 181 -6.04 4.83 10.35
CA ASN A 181 -6.69 5.57 11.42
C ASN A 181 -7.41 6.85 10.96
N ASN A 182 -8.03 6.81 9.77
CA ASN A 182 -8.74 7.91 9.12
C ASN A 182 -7.85 9.13 8.81
N PHE A 183 -6.56 8.90 8.52
CA PHE A 183 -5.57 9.96 8.34
C PHE A 183 -5.96 10.96 7.26
N ALA A 184 -6.40 10.49 6.08
CA ALA A 184 -6.80 11.40 5.00
C ALA A 184 -7.96 12.31 5.40
N MET A 185 -8.95 11.78 6.13
CA MET A 185 -10.08 12.57 6.62
C MET A 185 -9.63 13.65 7.63
N LYS A 186 -8.67 13.33 8.50
CA LYS A 186 -8.19 14.28 9.52
C LYS A 186 -7.33 15.39 8.93
N GLU A 187 -6.52 15.07 7.92
CA GLU A 187 -5.62 16.04 7.30
C GLU A 187 -6.33 16.95 6.30
N MET A 188 -7.31 16.43 5.56
CA MET A 188 -7.94 17.17 4.46
C MET A 188 -9.10 18.08 4.88
N PHE A 189 -9.74 17.83 6.04
CA PHE A 189 -10.97 18.51 6.47
C PHE A 189 -10.86 19.01 7.92
N GLN A 190 -11.09 20.32 8.15
CA GLN A 190 -10.94 20.94 9.48
C GLN A 190 -12.06 20.50 10.44
N ASP A 191 -13.29 20.42 9.93
CA ASP A 191 -14.45 19.93 10.67
C ASP A 191 -14.80 18.48 10.28
N CYS A 192 -13.78 17.63 10.13
CA CYS A 192 -13.93 16.26 9.64
C CYS A 192 -15.07 15.50 10.34
N TYR A 193 -15.12 15.53 11.67
CA TYR A 193 -16.14 14.85 12.47
C TYR A 193 -17.58 15.33 12.19
N SER A 194 -17.79 16.59 11.81
CA SER A 194 -19.14 17.09 11.50
C SER A 194 -19.70 16.48 10.22
N VAL A 195 -18.83 16.14 9.27
CA VAL A 195 -19.18 15.64 7.94
C VAL A 195 -19.12 14.11 7.89
N CYS A 196 -18.13 13.52 8.56
CA CYS A 196 -17.88 12.08 8.50
C CYS A 196 -18.54 11.29 9.64
N GLU A 197 -19.19 11.93 10.61
CA GLU A 197 -19.76 11.24 11.77
C GLU A 197 -21.29 11.42 11.87
N SER A 198 -21.96 10.37 12.32
CA SER A 198 -23.33 10.43 12.84
C SER A 198 -23.37 9.74 14.20
N THR A 199 -24.51 9.74 14.90
CA THR A 199 -24.63 9.06 16.20
C THR A 199 -24.15 7.61 16.16
N ALA A 200 -24.52 6.86 15.12
CA ALA A 200 -24.23 5.44 15.01
C ALA A 200 -23.08 5.09 14.06
N HIS A 201 -22.66 6.00 13.17
CA HIS A 201 -21.71 5.68 12.10
C HIS A 201 -20.54 6.67 11.99
N ILE A 202 -19.45 6.21 11.37
CA ILE A 202 -18.28 6.97 10.98
C ILE A 202 -17.96 6.63 9.52
N LEU A 203 -17.62 7.63 8.72
CA LEU A 203 -17.08 7.44 7.38
C LEU A 203 -15.55 7.46 7.43
N GLY A 204 -14.94 6.40 6.92
CA GLY A 204 -13.51 6.32 6.65
C GLY A 204 -13.20 6.74 5.21
N LEU A 205 -12.08 7.42 5.01
CA LEU A 205 -11.55 7.77 3.69
C LEU A 205 -10.08 7.34 3.58
N GLU A 206 -9.79 6.56 2.54
CA GLU A 206 -8.43 6.16 2.16
C GLU A 206 -8.12 6.68 0.75
N LEU A 207 -6.92 7.25 0.58
CA LEU A 207 -6.38 7.69 -0.70
C LEU A 207 -5.05 7.00 -0.94
N THR A 208 -5.03 6.03 -1.85
CA THR A 208 -3.85 5.18 -2.06
C THR A 208 -3.60 4.91 -3.55
N LEU A 209 -2.41 4.41 -3.87
CA LEU A 209 -2.14 3.85 -5.20
C LEU A 209 -2.36 2.35 -5.17
N CYS A 210 -3.13 1.85 -6.13
CA CYS A 210 -3.38 0.43 -6.30
C CYS A 210 -3.53 0.14 -7.79
N ARG A 211 -2.84 -0.90 -8.28
CA ARG A 211 -2.85 -1.31 -9.70
C ARG A 211 -2.53 -0.17 -10.68
N ASN A 212 -1.59 0.71 -10.32
CA ASN A 212 -1.20 1.91 -11.09
C ASN A 212 -2.27 3.01 -11.19
N GLU A 213 -3.33 2.94 -10.40
CA GLU A 213 -4.37 3.96 -10.35
C GLU A 213 -4.41 4.63 -8.99
N LEU A 214 -4.97 5.85 -8.96
CA LEU A 214 -5.30 6.52 -7.71
C LEU A 214 -6.66 5.99 -7.24
N CYS A 215 -6.65 5.28 -6.12
CA CYS A 215 -7.83 4.67 -5.52
C CYS A 215 -8.34 5.51 -4.35
N ILE A 216 -9.65 5.73 -4.39
CA ILE A 216 -10.43 6.37 -3.33
C ILE A 216 -11.31 5.27 -2.75
N GLU A 217 -11.09 4.99 -1.47
CA GLU A 217 -11.86 3.99 -0.75
C GLU A 217 -12.59 4.66 0.41
N LEU A 218 -13.91 4.49 0.42
CA LEU A 218 -14.83 5.05 1.39
C LEU A 218 -15.52 3.90 2.11
N ARG A 219 -15.50 3.93 3.43
CA ARG A 219 -16.13 2.91 4.28
C ARG A 219 -17.15 3.56 5.19
N ASN A 220 -18.36 3.01 5.22
CA ASN A 220 -19.33 3.32 6.26
C ASN A 220 -19.17 2.32 7.39
N LEU A 221 -18.81 2.82 8.56
CA LEU A 221 -18.44 2.04 9.73
C LEU A 221 -19.49 2.27 10.83
N ILE A 222 -20.04 1.20 11.42
CA ILE A 222 -20.92 1.31 12.59
C ILE A 222 -20.07 1.34 13.86
N LYS A 223 -20.42 2.26 14.77
CA LYS A 223 -19.79 2.37 16.09
C LYS A 223 -20.29 1.26 17.00
N VAL A 224 -19.36 0.55 17.62
CA VAL A 224 -19.65 -0.32 18.75
C VAL A 224 -19.71 0.56 20.00
N THR A 225 -20.86 0.62 20.65
CA THR A 225 -21.08 1.44 21.87
C THR A 225 -21.28 0.62 23.13
N LYS A 226 -21.53 -0.69 22.99
CA LYS A 226 -21.79 -1.62 24.09
C LYS A 226 -20.49 -1.90 24.86
N LYS A 227 -20.53 -1.78 26.19
CA LYS A 227 -19.40 -2.16 27.05
C LYS A 227 -19.37 -3.68 27.31
N PRO A 228 -18.18 -4.29 27.52
CA PRO A 228 -16.84 -3.72 27.40
C PRO A 228 -16.34 -3.62 25.94
N TRP A 229 -17.14 -4.04 24.96
CA TRP A 229 -16.76 -4.16 23.54
C TRP A 229 -16.31 -2.86 22.87
N CYS A 230 -16.75 -1.71 23.38
CA CYS A 230 -16.35 -0.38 22.89
C CYS A 230 -15.12 0.19 23.59
N GLU A 231 -14.60 -0.48 24.63
CA GLU A 231 -13.52 0.04 25.45
C GLU A 231 -12.16 -0.16 24.77
N ILE A 232 -11.32 0.87 24.88
CA ILE A 232 -9.95 0.89 24.38
C ILE A 232 -9.04 1.20 25.55
N ASP A 233 -8.04 0.36 25.73
CA ASP A 233 -7.02 0.58 26.73
C ASP A 233 -6.13 1.75 26.32
N SER A 234 -6.21 2.84 27.09
CA SER A 234 -5.42 4.06 26.91
C SER A 234 -3.90 3.85 26.88
N LYS A 235 -3.38 2.77 27.49
CA LYS A 235 -1.93 2.49 27.54
C LYS A 235 -1.45 1.75 26.31
N THR A 236 -2.25 0.81 25.80
CA THR A 236 -1.86 -0.07 24.69
C THR A 236 -2.47 0.34 23.35
N GLY A 237 -3.50 1.19 23.35
CA GLY A 237 -4.28 1.56 22.17
C GLY A 237 -5.14 0.41 21.61
N ARG A 238 -5.21 -0.72 22.32
CA ARG A 238 -5.93 -1.93 21.87
C ARG A 238 -7.34 -1.94 22.43
N SER A 239 -8.30 -2.31 21.60
CA SER A 239 -9.67 -2.54 22.05
C SER A 239 -9.81 -3.82 22.87
N PHE A 240 -10.90 -3.93 23.62
CA PHE A 240 -11.32 -5.20 24.23
C PHE A 240 -11.37 -6.34 23.20
N CYS A 241 -11.88 -6.07 21.98
CA CYS A 241 -11.89 -7.06 20.89
C CYS A 241 -10.48 -7.55 20.52
N ASP A 242 -9.49 -6.64 20.44
CA ASP A 242 -8.10 -6.98 20.14
C ASP A 242 -7.47 -7.82 21.25
N GLN A 243 -7.78 -7.51 22.52
CA GLN A 243 -7.29 -8.25 23.67
C GLN A 243 -7.83 -9.69 23.67
N ILE A 244 -9.14 -9.87 23.48
CA ILE A 244 -9.76 -11.20 23.41
C ILE A 244 -9.25 -11.99 22.19
N ARG A 245 -9.12 -11.36 21.01
CA ARG A 245 -8.53 -12.04 19.82
C ARG A 245 -7.11 -12.56 20.09
N ASN A 246 -6.28 -11.75 20.76
CA ASN A 246 -4.94 -12.16 21.15
C ASN A 246 -4.97 -13.32 22.15
N GLN A 247 -5.87 -13.27 23.14
CA GLN A 247 -6.00 -14.33 24.14
C GLN A 247 -6.46 -15.65 23.53
N VAL A 248 -7.47 -15.64 22.64
CA VAL A 248 -7.93 -16.83 21.91
C VAL A 248 -6.80 -17.45 21.07
N THR A 249 -5.95 -16.62 20.48
CA THR A 249 -4.81 -17.08 19.68
C THR A 249 -3.73 -17.77 20.54
N ASN A 250 -3.49 -17.23 21.73
CA ASN A 250 -2.46 -17.71 22.66
C ASN A 250 -2.94 -18.88 23.54
N GLU A 251 -4.21 -18.93 23.91
CA GLU A 251 -4.80 -19.91 24.82
C GLU A 251 -5.69 -20.91 24.06
N ARG A 252 -5.10 -21.64 23.12
CA ARG A 252 -5.81 -22.58 22.23
C ARG A 252 -6.56 -23.72 22.94
N ASN A 253 -6.28 -23.94 24.23
CA ASN A 253 -6.92 -24.95 25.07
C ASN A 253 -8.20 -24.46 25.76
N LYS A 254 -8.53 -23.17 25.68
CA LYS A 254 -9.76 -22.61 26.27
C LYS A 254 -10.82 -22.35 25.19
N THR A 255 -12.08 -22.56 25.56
CA THR A 255 -13.22 -22.17 24.72
C THR A 255 -13.43 -20.67 24.81
N LEU A 256 -13.98 -20.07 23.74
CA LEU A 256 -14.29 -18.65 23.70
C LEU A 256 -15.19 -18.22 24.88
N SER A 257 -16.22 -19.01 25.21
CA SER A 257 -17.10 -18.69 26.33
C SER A 257 -16.35 -18.60 27.66
N LYS A 258 -15.36 -19.48 27.90
CA LYS A 258 -14.54 -19.43 29.11
C LYS A 258 -13.66 -18.18 29.14
N ILE A 259 -13.03 -17.85 28.02
CA ILE A 259 -12.21 -16.64 27.89
C ILE A 259 -13.06 -15.39 28.14
N LEU A 260 -14.27 -15.32 27.59
CA LEU A 260 -15.20 -14.21 27.80
C LEU A 260 -15.61 -14.09 29.28
N SER A 261 -15.98 -15.19 29.93
CA SER A 261 -16.34 -15.19 31.35
C SER A 261 -15.17 -14.78 32.26
N GLU A 262 -13.94 -15.20 31.95
CA GLU A 262 -12.73 -14.79 32.69
C GLU A 262 -12.45 -13.28 32.56
N ASN A 263 -12.91 -12.65 31.46
CA ASN A 263 -12.82 -11.21 31.23
C ASN A 263 -14.10 -10.46 31.63
N GLY A 264 -14.97 -11.07 32.45
CA GLY A 264 -16.16 -10.42 33.00
C GLY A 264 -17.35 -10.30 32.04
N VAL A 265 -17.31 -10.93 30.87
CA VAL A 265 -18.42 -10.93 29.91
C VAL A 265 -19.36 -12.10 30.19
N GLN A 266 -20.64 -11.80 30.42
CA GLN A 266 -21.65 -12.83 30.66
C GLN A 266 -22.19 -13.37 29.34
N VAL A 267 -21.86 -14.62 29.02
CA VAL A 267 -22.38 -15.31 27.83
C VAL A 267 -23.75 -15.91 28.14
N GLN A 268 -24.77 -15.43 27.45
CA GLN A 268 -26.14 -15.92 27.59
C GLN A 268 -26.53 -16.87 26.46
N ASP A 269 -27.40 -17.84 26.77
CA ASP A 269 -28.03 -18.69 25.77
C ASP A 269 -29.07 -17.89 24.96
N SER A 270 -29.15 -18.18 23.66
CA SER A 270 -30.03 -17.52 22.70
C SER A 270 -31.49 -17.96 22.88
N THR A 271 -32.12 -17.56 23.99
CA THR A 271 -33.57 -17.75 24.22
C THR A 271 -34.32 -16.43 24.00
N LEU A 272 -35.55 -16.51 23.49
CA LEU A 272 -36.37 -15.34 23.14
C LEU A 272 -36.63 -14.39 24.32
N LEU A 273 -36.60 -14.89 25.56
CA LEU A 273 -36.76 -14.08 26.77
C LEU A 273 -35.50 -13.26 27.12
N ASN A 274 -34.32 -13.74 26.75
CA ASN A 274 -33.04 -13.07 27.03
C ASN A 274 -32.81 -11.83 26.16
N HIS A 275 -33.46 -11.72 24.99
CA HIS A 275 -33.42 -10.52 24.15
C HIS A 275 -34.06 -9.28 24.81
N ILE A 276 -34.98 -9.47 25.76
CA ILE A 276 -35.63 -8.37 26.49
C ILE A 276 -34.77 -7.96 27.70
N ILE A 277 -34.11 -8.91 28.37
CA ILE A 277 -33.29 -8.68 29.57
C ILE A 277 -31.90 -8.11 29.22
N SER A 278 -31.33 -8.48 28.07
CA SER A 278 -30.04 -7.99 27.60
C SER A 278 -30.02 -6.48 27.28
N SER A 279 -31.18 -5.85 27.15
CA SER A 279 -31.31 -4.39 27.04
C SER A 279 -31.04 -3.64 28.37
N PHE A 280 -31.10 -4.35 29.50
CA PHE A 280 -30.88 -3.80 30.86
C PHE A 280 -29.52 -4.18 31.46
N GLN A 281 -28.89 -5.26 30.98
CA GLN A 281 -27.54 -5.66 31.40
C GLN A 281 -26.53 -5.32 30.31
N SER A 282 -25.77 -4.23 30.50
CA SER A 282 -24.77 -3.75 29.54
C SER A 282 -23.72 -4.80 29.15
N GLU A 283 -23.47 -5.80 30.01
CA GLU A 283 -22.33 -6.74 29.91
C GLU A 283 -22.72 -8.13 29.36
N ALA A 284 -24.00 -8.38 29.14
CA ALA A 284 -24.50 -9.67 28.66
C ALA A 284 -24.51 -9.75 27.13
N ILE A 285 -24.02 -10.84 26.55
CA ILE A 285 -24.00 -11.03 25.08
C ILE A 285 -24.22 -12.50 24.72
N THR A 286 -24.83 -12.76 23.57
CA THR A 286 -24.88 -14.13 23.05
C THR A 286 -23.54 -14.53 22.44
N LEU A 287 -23.23 -15.83 22.44
CA LEU A 287 -21.99 -16.32 21.82
C LEU A 287 -21.86 -15.94 20.32
N PRO A 288 -22.92 -16.03 19.49
CA PRO A 288 -22.84 -15.59 18.10
C PRO A 288 -22.56 -14.10 17.92
N GLU A 289 -23.18 -13.23 18.75
CA GLU A 289 -22.91 -11.79 18.72
C GLU A 289 -21.46 -11.47 19.11
N ALA A 290 -20.93 -12.16 20.13
CA ALA A 290 -19.53 -12.02 20.54
C ALA A 290 -18.58 -12.47 19.43
N GLN A 291 -18.88 -13.59 18.75
CA GLN A 291 -18.09 -14.05 17.61
C GLN A 291 -18.10 -13.04 16.47
N GLU A 292 -19.25 -12.44 16.16
CA GLU A 292 -19.34 -11.42 15.12
C GLU A 292 -18.55 -10.15 15.46
N LEU A 293 -18.62 -9.68 16.71
CA LEU A 293 -17.82 -8.55 17.18
C LEU A 293 -16.32 -8.85 17.14
N LEU A 294 -15.88 -10.06 17.50
CA LEU A 294 -14.48 -10.44 17.41
C LEU A 294 -14.00 -10.54 15.95
N ARG A 295 -14.88 -11.00 15.06
CA ARG A 295 -14.56 -11.19 13.64
C ARG A 295 -14.48 -9.87 12.87
N ARG A 296 -15.39 -8.92 13.15
CA ARG A 296 -15.51 -7.65 12.39
C ARG A 296 -15.08 -6.41 13.15
N GLY A 297 -15.11 -6.46 14.47
CA GLY A 297 -14.76 -5.33 15.32
C GLY A 297 -13.28 -5.03 15.24
N VAL A 298 -12.95 -3.81 14.85
CA VAL A 298 -11.57 -3.31 14.76
C VAL A 298 -11.45 -1.95 15.45
N THR A 299 -10.25 -1.65 15.93
CA THR A 299 -9.93 -0.33 16.48
C THR A 299 -9.62 0.63 15.33
N PHE A 300 -10.37 1.71 15.22
CA PHE A 300 -10.24 2.74 14.20
C PHE A 300 -10.70 4.09 14.76
N ASP A 301 -9.90 5.13 14.57
CA ASP A 301 -10.14 6.49 15.05
C ASP A 301 -10.48 6.55 16.55
N ASN A 302 -9.65 5.87 17.35
CA ASN A 302 -9.81 5.73 18.80
C ASN A 302 -11.19 5.20 19.23
N ARG A 303 -11.83 4.38 18.39
CA ARG A 303 -13.12 3.74 18.64
C ARG A 303 -13.13 2.31 18.12
N VAL A 304 -14.05 1.49 18.62
CA VAL A 304 -14.31 0.17 18.05
C VAL A 304 -15.43 0.30 17.03
N VAL A 305 -15.16 -0.17 15.82
CA VAL A 305 -16.09 -0.08 14.70
C VAL A 305 -16.20 -1.39 13.95
N MET A 306 -17.28 -1.55 13.19
CA MET A 306 -17.43 -2.62 12.21
C MET A 306 -17.75 -2.03 10.85
N GLU A 307 -17.19 -2.58 9.78
CA GLU A 307 -17.54 -2.17 8.42
C GLU A 307 -18.96 -2.61 8.07
N CYS A 308 -19.82 -1.69 7.62
CA CYS A 308 -21.16 -1.97 7.14
C CYS A 308 -21.25 -1.94 5.61
N GLU A 309 -20.70 -0.89 5.01
CA GLU A 309 -20.74 -0.67 3.57
C GLU A 309 -19.39 -0.14 3.09
N LYS A 310 -19.02 -0.51 1.88
CA LYS A 310 -17.74 -0.15 1.27
C LYS A 310 -17.95 0.33 -0.15
N LEU A 311 -17.24 1.38 -0.52
CA LEU A 311 -17.21 1.93 -1.87
C LEU A 311 -15.75 2.15 -2.27
N ILE A 312 -15.36 1.60 -3.42
CA ILE A 312 -14.02 1.74 -4.00
C ILE A 312 -14.18 2.34 -5.39
N VAL A 313 -13.48 3.43 -5.66
CA VAL A 313 -13.39 4.01 -7.00
C VAL A 313 -11.94 4.28 -7.31
N SER A 314 -11.50 3.89 -8.50
CA SER A 314 -10.22 4.28 -9.04
C SER A 314 -10.40 5.38 -10.08
N THR A 315 -9.40 6.24 -10.19
CA THR A 315 -9.28 7.17 -11.31
C THR A 315 -7.93 7.01 -11.97
N SER A 316 -7.97 7.07 -13.30
CA SER A 316 -6.77 7.00 -14.13
C SER A 316 -6.01 8.32 -14.06
N ASP A 317 -4.75 8.21 -13.64
CA ASP A 317 -3.80 9.32 -13.63
C ASP A 317 -2.83 9.16 -14.82
N PRO A 318 -2.81 10.08 -15.78
CA PRO A 318 -1.95 9.99 -16.96
C PRO A 318 -0.46 9.85 -16.62
N THR A 319 0.00 10.50 -15.56
CA THR A 319 1.39 10.40 -15.10
C THR A 319 1.69 9.00 -14.59
N LEU A 320 0.81 8.41 -13.76
CA LEU A 320 1.00 7.06 -13.22
C LEU A 320 0.99 6.00 -14.31
N ILE A 321 0.09 6.11 -15.28
CA ILE A 321 0.02 5.18 -16.41
C ILE A 321 1.34 5.19 -17.18
N SER A 322 1.83 6.37 -17.53
CA SER A 322 3.06 6.51 -18.31
C SER A 322 4.30 6.02 -17.55
N ILE A 323 4.43 6.41 -16.28
CA ILE A 323 5.57 6.01 -15.45
C ILE A 323 5.54 4.52 -15.17
N SER A 324 4.38 3.94 -14.85
CA SER A 324 4.27 2.50 -14.63
C SER A 324 4.75 1.71 -15.85
N ALA A 325 4.33 2.10 -17.06
CA ALA A 325 4.79 1.46 -18.28
C ALA A 325 6.32 1.58 -18.46
N LYS A 326 6.88 2.78 -18.27
CA LYS A 326 8.32 3.04 -18.39
C LYS A 326 9.15 2.27 -17.35
N LEU A 327 8.74 2.29 -16.08
CA LEU A 327 9.43 1.58 -15.00
C LEU A 327 9.39 0.06 -15.20
N ASN A 328 8.30 -0.51 -15.72
CA ASN A 328 8.23 -1.93 -16.06
C ASN A 328 9.19 -2.29 -17.21
N SER A 329 9.29 -1.44 -18.24
CA SER A 329 10.26 -1.63 -19.32
C SER A 329 11.71 -1.56 -18.81
N LEU A 330 12.01 -0.57 -17.95
CA LEU A 330 13.33 -0.45 -17.30
C LEU A 330 13.65 -1.66 -16.44
N LYS A 331 12.68 -2.17 -15.67
CA LYS A 331 12.85 -3.39 -14.87
C LYS A 331 13.23 -4.57 -15.75
N ALA A 332 12.54 -4.78 -16.87
CA ALA A 332 12.86 -5.89 -17.78
C ALA A 332 14.29 -5.76 -18.32
N SER A 333 14.69 -4.55 -18.75
CA SER A 333 16.04 -4.30 -19.27
C SER A 333 17.12 -4.53 -18.20
N MET A 334 16.94 -3.97 -17.02
CA MET A 334 17.93 -4.08 -15.95
C MET A 334 17.97 -5.47 -15.30
N ALA A 335 16.83 -6.19 -15.23
CA ALA A 335 16.79 -7.55 -14.72
C ALA A 335 17.63 -8.51 -15.58
N ASN A 336 17.62 -8.34 -16.91
CA ASN A 336 18.46 -9.13 -17.81
C ASN A 336 19.95 -8.88 -17.53
N HIS A 337 20.36 -7.62 -17.35
CA HIS A 337 21.73 -7.27 -16.96
C HIS A 337 22.10 -7.87 -15.61
N GLN A 338 21.23 -7.73 -14.61
CA GLN A 338 21.46 -8.27 -13.28
C GLN A 338 21.63 -9.79 -13.28
N ALA A 339 20.80 -10.51 -14.03
CA ALA A 339 20.88 -11.96 -14.13
C ALA A 339 22.24 -12.41 -14.68
N ASN A 340 22.71 -11.76 -15.75
CA ASN A 340 24.02 -12.04 -16.34
C ASN A 340 25.17 -11.71 -15.38
N LEU A 341 25.11 -10.55 -14.71
CA LEU A 341 26.12 -10.13 -13.73
C LEU A 341 26.20 -11.09 -12.53
N VAL A 342 25.06 -11.57 -12.02
CA VAL A 342 25.00 -12.53 -10.91
C VAL A 342 25.52 -13.89 -11.33
N ALA A 343 25.18 -14.37 -12.53
CA ALA A 343 25.68 -15.64 -13.05
C ALA A 343 27.21 -15.64 -13.16
N SER A 344 27.79 -14.57 -13.74
CA SER A 344 29.26 -14.43 -13.84
C SER A 344 29.92 -14.32 -12.45
N LYS A 345 29.28 -13.67 -11.47
CA LYS A 345 29.78 -13.59 -10.09
C LYS A 345 29.72 -14.94 -9.36
N GLN A 346 28.69 -15.75 -9.58
CA GLN A 346 28.60 -17.07 -8.96
C GLN A 346 29.70 -18.00 -9.47
N LEU A 347 30.02 -17.95 -10.77
CA LEU A 347 31.15 -18.67 -11.36
C LEU A 347 32.48 -18.25 -10.73
N SER A 348 32.63 -16.98 -10.33
CA SER A 348 33.81 -16.51 -9.59
C SER A 348 33.76 -16.80 -8.09
N THR A 349 32.77 -17.50 -7.53
CA THR A 349 32.68 -17.74 -6.07
C THR A 349 32.84 -19.21 -5.67
N TYR A 350 32.66 -20.16 -6.61
CA TYR A 350 32.86 -21.59 -6.35
C TYR A 350 34.36 -21.95 -6.32
N LYS A 351 34.83 -22.36 -5.14
CA LYS A 351 36.08 -23.07 -4.87
C LYS A 351 35.78 -24.54 -4.61
#